data_AF-A0A196MNI7-F1
#
_entry.id   AF-A0A196MNI7-F1
#
_cell.length_a   1.000
_cell.length_b   1.000
_cell.length_c   1.000
_cell.angle_alpha   90.00
_cell.angle_beta   90.00
_cell.angle_gamma   90.00
#
_symmetry.space_group_name_H-M   'P 1'
#
loop_
_entity.id
_entity.type
_entity.pdbx_description
1 polymer ?
#
loop_
_entity_poly.entity_id
_entity_poly.type
_entity_poly.pdbx_seq_one_letter_code
_entity_poly.pdbx_strand_id
1 'polypeptide(L)'
;MQHTPNPMFAKASEIFAAPGQNLPSTCSDRPKPTSRTIPAKVRDLIAKLGLRYRPTSQSDLEAHAGQLAMLASDLHDIPADLLERAISDWATRSPYMPKAFDLIQLAKSYLPKPTQRAAVATDWEMRAQAANDQLHGREKGRRDIRWVASHDGMRLEFDPSYRSDMDKFMDRLNAGEADQREVDRAPVRWRQVAAEIGYLRDMGNERFVIRQRRSTIAGL
;
A
#
# COMPACT_ATOMS: atom_id res chain seq x y z
N MET A 1 -61.36 -58.34 -4.84
CA MET A 1 -60.14 -58.39 -4.01
C MET A 1 -59.00 -58.86 -4.88
N GLN A 2 -57.87 -58.14 -4.81
CA GLN A 2 -56.55 -58.41 -5.40
C GLN A 2 -56.48 -58.55 -6.94
N HIS A 3 -55.87 -57.55 -7.58
CA HIS A 3 -54.99 -57.82 -8.71
C HIS A 3 -53.78 -56.88 -8.70
N THR A 4 -52.63 -57.54 -8.75
CA THR A 4 -51.25 -57.09 -8.93
C THR A 4 -51.06 -56.01 -10.01
N PRO A 5 -50.19 -55.00 -9.79
CA PRO A 5 -49.86 -54.01 -10.81
C PRO A 5 -48.84 -54.52 -11.84
N ASN A 6 -49.06 -54.11 -13.09
CA ASN A 6 -48.31 -54.47 -14.30
C ASN A 6 -46.90 -53.82 -14.38
N PRO A 7 -45.87 -54.53 -14.87
CA PRO A 7 -44.45 -54.17 -14.72
C PRO A 7 -43.84 -53.38 -15.91
N MET A 8 -44.53 -52.39 -16.47
CA MET A 8 -44.05 -51.65 -17.65
C MET A 8 -43.71 -50.16 -17.44
N PHE A 9 -43.86 -49.61 -16.22
CA PHE A 9 -43.52 -48.20 -15.94
C PHE A 9 -42.52 -47.99 -14.78
N ALA A 10 -41.83 -49.04 -14.33
CA ALA A 10 -40.88 -48.98 -13.20
C ALA A 10 -39.41 -49.23 -13.61
N LYS A 11 -39.03 -48.92 -14.86
CA LYS A 11 -37.65 -49.14 -15.37
C LYS A 11 -37.06 -47.90 -16.04
N ALA A 12 -36.89 -46.82 -15.29
CA ALA A 12 -36.05 -45.69 -15.72
C ALA A 12 -35.17 -45.08 -14.62
N SER A 13 -35.17 -45.64 -13.39
CA SER A 13 -34.44 -45.06 -12.26
C SER A 13 -33.28 -45.93 -11.72
N GLU A 14 -33.01 -47.11 -12.29
CA GLU A 14 -32.02 -48.06 -11.72
C GLU A 14 -30.86 -48.41 -12.67
N ILE A 15 -30.51 -47.56 -13.64
CA ILE A 15 -29.38 -47.83 -14.56
C ILE A 15 -28.05 -47.20 -14.07
N PHE A 16 -28.02 -46.46 -12.96
CA PHE A 16 -26.78 -45.82 -12.47
C PHE A 16 -26.37 -46.17 -11.03
N ALA A 17 -26.79 -47.34 -10.54
CA ALA A 17 -26.31 -47.85 -9.25
C ALA A 17 -25.64 -49.21 -9.43
N ALA A 18 -24.42 -49.21 -9.99
CA ALA A 18 -23.48 -50.33 -9.86
C ALA A 18 -22.06 -49.82 -9.57
N PRO A 19 -21.28 -50.52 -8.73
CA PRO A 19 -20.13 -49.99 -8.03
C PRO A 19 -18.86 -50.18 -8.86
N GLY A 20 -18.29 -49.09 -9.34
CA GLY A 20 -17.08 -49.09 -10.15
C GLY A 20 -16.14 -47.97 -9.76
N GLN A 21 -15.08 -48.34 -9.03
CA GLN A 21 -13.76 -47.73 -9.00
C GLN A 21 -13.67 -46.21 -8.77
N ASN A 22 -13.19 -45.89 -7.57
CA ASN A 22 -12.61 -44.60 -7.19
C ASN A 22 -11.56 -44.13 -8.21
N LEU A 23 -11.91 -43.11 -8.99
CA LEU A 23 -10.95 -42.13 -9.49
C LEU A 23 -11.36 -40.78 -8.87
N PRO A 24 -10.46 -40.07 -8.17
CA PRO A 24 -10.78 -38.74 -7.68
C PRO A 24 -10.92 -37.80 -8.88
N SER A 25 -12.17 -37.49 -9.23
CA SER A 25 -12.49 -36.41 -10.16
C SER A 25 -12.11 -35.09 -9.50
N THR A 26 -11.11 -34.40 -10.04
CA THR A 26 -10.52 -33.17 -9.50
C THR A 26 -11.41 -31.92 -9.67
N CYS A 27 -12.73 -32.08 -9.83
CA CYS A 27 -13.65 -31.00 -10.16
C CYS A 27 -14.79 -30.78 -9.13
N SER A 28 -14.77 -31.46 -7.98
CA SER A 28 -15.87 -31.40 -7.01
C SER A 28 -15.70 -30.41 -5.86
N ASP A 29 -14.56 -29.72 -5.73
CA ASP A 29 -14.36 -28.65 -4.75
C ASP A 29 -14.68 -27.26 -5.34
N ARG A 30 -15.82 -27.12 -6.02
CA ARG A 30 -16.41 -25.78 -6.16
C ARG A 30 -17.17 -25.48 -4.87
N PRO A 31 -16.82 -24.43 -4.12
CA PRO A 31 -17.66 -24.00 -3.01
C PRO A 31 -19.07 -23.76 -3.56
N LYS A 32 -20.06 -24.40 -2.92
CA LYS A 32 -21.49 -24.18 -3.17
C LYS A 32 -21.70 -22.68 -3.34
N PRO A 33 -22.36 -22.18 -4.42
CA PRO A 33 -22.53 -20.75 -4.60
C PRO A 33 -23.24 -20.22 -3.36
N THR A 34 -22.51 -19.48 -2.53
CA THR A 34 -23.09 -18.77 -1.40
C THR A 34 -24.21 -17.94 -1.98
N SER A 35 -25.45 -18.24 -1.59
CA SER A 35 -26.59 -17.38 -1.86
C SER A 35 -26.27 -16.05 -1.21
N ARG A 36 -25.71 -15.12 -2.01
CA ARG A 36 -25.30 -13.81 -1.52
C ARG A 36 -26.59 -13.10 -1.14
N THR A 37 -26.74 -12.84 0.16
CA THR A 37 -27.96 -12.25 0.68
C THR A 37 -27.96 -10.77 0.30
N ILE A 38 -28.70 -10.43 -0.75
CA ILE A 38 -28.82 -9.05 -1.23
C ILE A 38 -29.50 -8.22 -0.10
N PRO A 39 -28.90 -7.11 0.35
CA PRO A 39 -29.47 -6.25 1.37
C PRO A 39 -30.87 -5.75 0.99
N ALA A 40 -31.81 -5.73 1.95
CA ALA A 40 -33.20 -5.30 1.71
C ALA A 40 -33.27 -3.89 1.11
N LYS A 41 -32.47 -2.95 1.63
CA LYS A 41 -32.40 -1.58 1.12
C LYS A 41 -31.99 -1.50 -0.35
N VAL A 42 -31.05 -2.35 -0.78
CA VAL A 42 -30.60 -2.39 -2.19
C VAL A 42 -31.71 -2.91 -3.10
N ARG A 43 -32.46 -3.93 -2.65
CA ARG A 43 -33.63 -4.43 -3.38
C ARG A 43 -34.69 -3.35 -3.54
N ASP A 44 -34.99 -2.59 -2.49
CA ASP A 44 -35.99 -1.52 -2.54
C ASP A 44 -35.60 -0.40 -3.50
N LEU A 45 -34.33 0.00 -3.53
CA LEU A 45 -33.82 1.00 -4.46
C LEU A 45 -33.93 0.55 -5.91
N ILE A 46 -33.64 -0.72 -6.18
CA ILE A 46 -33.72 -1.29 -7.54
C ILE A 46 -35.16 -1.52 -7.96
N ALA A 47 -36.06 -1.87 -7.04
CA ALA A 47 -37.49 -1.91 -7.31
C ALA A 47 -38.02 -0.53 -7.70
N LYS A 48 -37.62 0.54 -6.98
CA LYS A 48 -37.95 1.93 -7.35
C LYS A 48 -37.39 2.31 -8.72
N LEU A 49 -36.19 1.85 -9.07
CA LEU A 49 -35.59 2.06 -10.39
C LEU A 49 -36.42 1.39 -11.50
N GLY A 50 -36.85 0.14 -11.28
CA GLY A 50 -37.69 -0.60 -12.21
C GLY A 50 -39.05 0.06 -12.48
N LEU A 51 -39.60 0.76 -11.50
CA LEU A 51 -40.82 1.56 -11.69
C LEU A 51 -40.59 2.79 -12.57
N ARG A 52 -39.39 3.38 -12.55
CA ARG A 52 -39.04 4.53 -13.38
C ARG A 52 -38.81 4.15 -14.84
N TYR A 53 -38.19 3.00 -15.10
CA TYR A 53 -37.86 2.52 -16.45
C TYR A 53 -38.77 1.37 -16.89
N ARG A 54 -40.08 1.54 -16.70
CA ARG A 54 -41.06 0.50 -17.03
C ARG A 54 -41.09 0.25 -18.54
N PRO A 55 -40.96 -1.01 -19.00
CA PRO A 55 -41.09 -1.33 -20.42
C PRO A 55 -42.53 -1.12 -20.91
N THR A 56 -42.67 -0.77 -22.18
CA THR A 56 -43.96 -0.43 -22.81
C THR A 56 -44.77 -1.66 -23.21
N SER A 57 -44.14 -2.81 -23.44
CA SER A 57 -44.83 -4.04 -23.85
C SER A 57 -44.95 -5.05 -22.69
N GLN A 58 -46.02 -5.85 -22.71
CA GLN A 58 -46.31 -6.83 -21.65
C GLN A 58 -45.36 -8.03 -21.69
N SER A 59 -44.88 -8.43 -22.88
CA SER A 59 -43.86 -9.48 -23.05
C SER A 59 -42.49 -9.10 -22.49
N ASP A 60 -42.21 -7.80 -22.36
CA ASP A 60 -40.94 -7.30 -21.84
C ASP A 60 -40.91 -7.23 -20.30
N LEU A 61 -42.03 -7.49 -19.60
CA LEU A 61 -42.09 -7.40 -18.15
C LEU A 61 -41.29 -8.50 -17.45
N GLU A 62 -41.30 -9.73 -17.98
CA GLU A 62 -40.49 -10.83 -17.44
C GLU A 62 -39.00 -10.60 -17.68
N ALA A 63 -38.64 -10.15 -18.89
CA ALA A 63 -37.27 -9.79 -19.24
C ALA A 63 -36.74 -8.65 -18.35
N HIS A 64 -37.59 -7.64 -18.12
CA HIS A 64 -37.26 -6.51 -17.23
C HIS A 64 -37.10 -6.96 -15.77
N ALA A 65 -37.96 -7.84 -15.26
CA ALA A 65 -37.81 -8.41 -13.92
C ALA A 65 -36.50 -9.19 -13.79
N GLY A 66 -36.12 -9.99 -14.80
CA GLY A 66 -34.83 -10.67 -14.87
C GLY A 66 -33.65 -9.69 -14.88
N GLN A 67 -33.75 -8.60 -15.64
CA GLN A 67 -32.73 -7.56 -15.69
C GLN A 67 -32.54 -6.87 -14.33
N LEU A 68 -33.63 -6.56 -13.61
CA LEU A 68 -33.56 -5.99 -12.26
C LEU A 68 -32.93 -6.97 -11.26
N ALA A 69 -33.21 -8.27 -11.37
CA ALA A 69 -32.61 -9.28 -10.52
C ALA A 69 -31.09 -9.40 -10.74
N MET A 70 -30.64 -9.36 -12.00
CA MET A 70 -29.22 -9.31 -12.34
C MET A 70 -28.56 -8.04 -11.80
N LEU A 71 -29.19 -6.88 -12.00
CA LEU A 71 -28.71 -5.60 -11.49
C LEU A 71 -28.56 -5.64 -9.95
N ALA A 72 -29.50 -6.26 -9.24
CA ALA A 72 -29.43 -6.41 -7.79
C ALA A 72 -28.31 -7.34 -7.33
N SER A 73 -28.03 -8.40 -8.10
CA SER A 73 -26.88 -9.25 -7.86
C SER A 73 -25.56 -8.52 -8.09
N ASP A 74 -25.47 -7.64 -9.09
CA ASP A 74 -24.22 -6.93 -9.39
C ASP A 74 -23.94 -5.76 -8.42
N LEU A 75 -24.99 -5.14 -7.88
CA LEU A 75 -24.88 -3.95 -7.03
C LEU A 75 -24.91 -4.24 -5.53
N HIS A 76 -25.04 -5.51 -5.11
CA HIS A 76 -25.13 -5.89 -3.70
C HIS A 76 -23.89 -5.51 -2.87
N ASP A 77 -22.73 -5.34 -3.51
CA ASP A 77 -21.45 -4.97 -2.86
C ASP A 77 -21.35 -3.47 -2.54
N ILE A 78 -22.23 -2.62 -3.10
CA ILE A 78 -22.19 -1.16 -2.93
C ILE A 78 -23.05 -0.76 -1.70
N PRO A 79 -22.56 0.14 -0.83
CA PRO A 79 -23.36 0.66 0.27
C PRO A 79 -24.60 1.42 -0.24
N ALA A 80 -25.75 1.16 0.38
CA ALA A 80 -27.06 1.65 -0.07
C ALA A 80 -27.11 3.18 -0.25
N ASP A 81 -26.42 3.94 0.61
CA ASP A 81 -26.42 5.41 0.56
C ASP A 81 -25.72 5.95 -0.71
N LEU A 82 -24.63 5.31 -1.12
CA LEU A 82 -23.92 5.68 -2.36
C LEU A 82 -24.71 5.25 -3.60
N LEU A 83 -25.38 4.09 -3.52
CA LEU A 83 -26.21 3.59 -4.60
C LEU A 83 -27.43 4.49 -4.84
N GLU A 84 -28.12 4.92 -3.80
CA GLU A 84 -29.26 5.84 -3.90
C GLU A 84 -28.87 7.17 -4.56
N ARG A 85 -27.71 7.71 -4.16
CA ARG A 85 -27.14 8.91 -4.77
C ARG A 85 -26.78 8.68 -6.24
N ALA A 86 -26.16 7.55 -6.58
CA ALA A 86 -25.81 7.22 -7.96
C ALA A 86 -27.05 7.07 -8.86
N ILE A 87 -28.11 6.43 -8.35
CA ILE A 87 -29.39 6.30 -9.06
C ILE A 87 -30.04 7.65 -9.31
N SER A 88 -30.05 8.52 -8.30
CA SER A 88 -30.63 9.87 -8.40
C SER A 88 -29.89 10.73 -9.43
N ASP A 89 -28.56 10.70 -9.40
CA ASP A 89 -27.72 11.40 -10.38
C ASP A 89 -27.85 10.83 -11.79
N TRP A 90 -28.00 9.51 -11.94
CA TRP A 90 -28.22 8.91 -13.25
C TRP A 90 -29.57 9.33 -13.85
N ALA A 91 -30.62 9.25 -13.05
CA ALA A 91 -31.98 9.56 -13.48
C ALA A 91 -32.16 11.02 -13.94
N THR A 92 -31.31 11.93 -13.47
CA THR A 92 -31.30 13.33 -13.95
C THR A 92 -30.52 13.50 -15.26
N ARG A 93 -29.56 12.63 -15.55
CA ARG A 93 -28.65 12.74 -16.71
C ARG A 93 -29.10 11.93 -17.92
N SER A 94 -29.75 10.78 -17.70
CA SER A 94 -30.07 9.83 -18.77
C SER A 94 -31.52 9.34 -18.70
N PRO A 95 -32.27 9.40 -19.83
CA PRO A 95 -33.61 8.84 -19.92
C PRO A 95 -33.61 7.31 -20.08
N TYR A 96 -32.43 6.68 -20.18
CA TYR A 96 -32.29 5.23 -20.38
C TYR A 96 -31.95 4.50 -19.07
N MET A 97 -32.36 3.25 -18.99
CA MET A 97 -32.06 2.37 -17.86
C MET A 97 -30.54 2.23 -17.68
N PRO A 98 -30.00 2.43 -16.46
CA PRO A 98 -28.57 2.31 -16.22
C PRO A 98 -28.09 0.86 -16.34
N LYS A 99 -26.84 0.68 -16.78
CA LYS A 99 -26.13 -0.59 -16.63
C LYS A 99 -25.50 -0.65 -15.23
N ALA A 100 -25.28 -1.87 -14.72
CA ALA A 100 -24.62 -2.06 -13.42
C ALA A 100 -23.25 -1.35 -13.36
N PHE A 101 -22.47 -1.44 -14.44
CA PHE A 101 -21.17 -0.77 -14.56
C PHE A 101 -21.25 0.74 -14.36
N ASP A 102 -22.25 1.40 -14.95
CA ASP A 102 -22.40 2.86 -14.87
C ASP A 102 -22.69 3.32 -13.44
N LEU A 103 -23.57 2.59 -12.73
CA LEU A 103 -23.87 2.85 -11.32
C LEU A 103 -22.66 2.58 -10.43
N ILE A 104 -21.88 1.52 -10.71
CA ILE A 104 -20.63 1.24 -9.99
C ILE A 104 -19.62 2.37 -10.19
N GLN A 105 -19.47 2.88 -11.42
CA GLN A 105 -18.55 4.00 -11.70
C GLN A 105 -19.00 5.29 -11.01
N LEU A 106 -20.29 5.60 -11.03
CA LEU A 106 -20.83 6.76 -10.31
C LEU A 106 -20.65 6.62 -8.80
N ALA A 107 -20.96 5.46 -8.23
CA ALA A 107 -20.75 5.21 -6.80
C ALA A 107 -19.26 5.33 -6.42
N LYS A 108 -18.35 4.80 -7.23
CA LYS A 108 -16.89 4.94 -7.06
C LYS A 108 -16.43 6.39 -7.17
N SER A 109 -17.10 7.22 -7.97
CA SER A 109 -16.78 8.64 -8.08
C SER A 109 -17.09 9.45 -6.82
N TYR A 110 -18.06 9.00 -6.01
CA TYR A 110 -18.41 9.63 -4.74
C TYR A 110 -17.56 9.14 -3.57
N LEU A 111 -16.97 7.95 -3.71
CA LEU A 111 -15.94 7.57 -2.77
C LEU A 111 -14.83 8.63 -2.87
N PRO A 112 -14.32 9.12 -1.73
CA PRO A 112 -13.13 9.94 -1.77
C PRO A 112 -12.10 9.13 -2.55
N LYS A 113 -11.68 9.64 -3.71
CA LYS A 113 -10.52 9.06 -4.40
C LYS A 113 -9.47 8.95 -3.31
N PRO A 114 -8.79 7.79 -3.15
CA PRO A 114 -7.59 7.76 -2.34
C PRO A 114 -6.70 8.79 -3.01
N THR A 115 -6.64 9.98 -2.44
CA THR A 115 -5.76 11.03 -2.88
C THR A 115 -4.41 10.37 -2.74
N GLN A 116 -3.82 9.90 -3.84
CA GLN A 116 -2.48 9.34 -3.87
C GLN A 116 -1.42 10.35 -3.41
N ARG A 117 -1.84 11.53 -2.91
CA ARG A 117 -1.04 12.64 -2.39
C ARG A 117 -1.84 13.46 -1.38
N ALA A 118 -2.50 12.84 -0.39
CA ALA A 118 -2.96 13.61 0.77
C ALA A 118 -1.76 13.90 1.68
N ALA A 119 -1.10 15.01 1.38
CA ALA A 119 -0.34 15.91 2.25
C ALA A 119 -0.32 15.56 3.76
N VAL A 120 0.53 14.60 4.14
CA VAL A 120 1.15 14.51 5.49
C VAL A 120 2.68 14.58 5.32
N ALA A 121 3.18 15.31 4.32
CA ALA A 121 4.61 15.50 4.13
C ALA A 121 5.19 16.50 5.14
N THR A 122 4.37 17.47 5.61
CA THR A 122 4.82 18.54 6.50
C THR A 122 5.14 18.05 7.92
N ASP A 123 4.38 17.08 8.45
CA ASP A 123 4.59 16.57 9.81
C ASP A 123 5.84 15.70 9.91
N TRP A 124 6.11 14.85 8.92
CA TRP A 124 7.25 13.94 8.97
C TRP A 124 8.57 14.65 8.68
N GLU A 125 8.59 15.62 7.77
CA GLU A 125 9.77 16.47 7.53
C GLU A 125 10.12 17.29 8.78
N MET A 126 9.13 17.93 9.41
CA MET A 126 9.35 18.71 10.63
C MET A 126 9.82 17.84 11.80
N ARG A 127 9.23 16.64 11.96
CA ARG A 127 9.65 15.67 13.00
C ARG A 127 11.04 15.11 12.73
N ALA A 128 11.38 14.81 11.47
CA ALA A 128 12.70 14.33 11.09
C ALA A 128 13.75 15.41 11.35
N GLN A 129 13.45 16.67 11.03
CA GLN A 129 14.33 17.79 11.33
C GLN A 129 14.55 17.95 12.85
N ALA A 130 13.49 17.97 13.64
CA ALA A 130 13.62 18.05 15.10
C ALA A 130 14.39 16.86 15.71
N ALA A 131 14.20 15.65 15.15
CA ALA A 131 14.94 14.46 15.57
C ALA A 131 16.42 14.54 15.16
N ASN A 132 16.73 15.12 14.00
CA ASN A 132 18.11 15.36 13.55
C ASN A 132 18.80 16.41 14.43
N ASP A 133 18.12 17.51 14.76
CA ASP A 133 18.65 18.55 15.63
C ASP A 133 18.97 17.97 17.02
N GLN A 134 18.12 17.08 17.54
CA GLN A 134 18.40 16.35 18.79
C GLN A 134 19.54 15.34 18.65
N LEU A 135 19.64 14.64 17.52
CA LEU A 135 20.68 13.64 17.25
C LEU A 135 22.06 14.28 17.13
N HIS A 136 22.15 15.46 16.49
CA HIS A 136 23.39 16.19 16.25
C HIS A 136 23.74 17.20 17.35
N GLY A 137 22.76 17.64 18.14
CA GLY A 137 22.94 18.57 19.27
C GLY A 137 23.58 17.93 20.51
N ARG A 138 23.71 16.60 20.56
CA ARG A 138 24.46 15.91 21.62
C ARG A 138 25.96 15.94 21.30
N GLU A 139 26.79 16.25 22.29
CA GLU A 139 28.25 16.33 22.14
C GLU A 139 28.88 15.00 21.67
N LYS A 140 28.25 13.86 21.99
CA LYS A 140 28.57 12.51 21.49
C LYS A 140 27.55 11.97 20.48
N GLY A 141 26.79 12.85 19.83
CA GLY A 141 25.77 12.50 18.86
C GLY A 141 26.37 11.77 17.65
N ARG A 142 25.66 10.75 17.15
CA ARG A 142 26.04 10.05 15.92
C ARG A 142 25.81 10.97 14.73
N ARG A 143 26.90 11.46 14.13
CA ARG A 143 26.87 12.36 12.95
C ARG A 143 26.87 11.62 11.62
N ASP A 144 27.05 10.29 11.65
CA ASP A 144 27.05 9.44 10.46
C ASP A 144 25.65 9.05 9.99
N ILE A 145 24.62 9.35 10.76
CA ILE A 145 23.22 8.97 10.51
C ILE A 145 22.28 10.16 10.68
N ARG A 146 21.18 10.15 9.92
CA ARG A 146 20.10 11.15 9.99
C ARG A 146 18.74 10.49 9.79
N TRP A 147 17.72 11.06 10.41
CA TRP A 147 16.32 10.80 10.12
C TRP A 147 15.91 11.47 8.81
N VAL A 148 15.30 10.69 7.92
CA VAL A 148 14.75 11.14 6.65
C VAL A 148 13.25 10.87 6.65
N ALA A 149 12.47 11.88 6.27
CA ALA A 149 11.03 11.74 6.13
C ALA A 149 10.71 10.87 4.92
N SER A 150 9.85 9.88 5.13
CA SER A 150 9.31 8.99 4.11
C SER A 150 7.78 9.07 4.12
N HIS A 151 7.17 8.57 3.05
CA HIS A 151 5.73 8.47 2.89
C HIS A 151 5.01 7.64 3.97
N ASP A 152 5.74 6.76 4.67
CA ASP A 152 5.24 5.85 5.70
C ASP A 152 5.73 6.19 7.12
N GLY A 153 6.53 7.24 7.30
CA GLY A 153 7.08 7.64 8.60
C GLY A 153 8.49 8.23 8.50
N MET A 154 9.28 8.12 9.57
CA MET A 154 10.70 8.52 9.57
C MET A 154 11.59 7.29 9.50
N ARG A 155 12.62 7.33 8.67
CA ARG A 155 13.62 6.27 8.53
C ARG A 155 15.01 6.79 8.85
N LEU A 156 15.85 5.93 9.40
CA LEU A 156 17.22 6.26 9.73
C LEU A 156 18.13 5.90 8.54
N GLU A 157 18.84 6.87 8.01
CA GLU A 157 19.76 6.70 6.87
C GLU A 157 21.15 7.22 7.21
N PHE A 158 22.17 6.78 6.46
CA PHE A 158 23.51 7.35 6.56
C PHE A 158 23.52 8.77 5.99
N ASP A 159 24.17 9.70 6.70
CA ASP A 159 24.32 11.07 6.23
C ASP A 159 25.45 11.15 5.16
N PRO A 160 25.14 11.50 3.90
CA PRO A 160 26.15 11.63 2.86
C PRO A 160 27.14 12.77 3.12
N SER A 161 26.74 13.82 3.86
CA SER A 161 27.63 14.94 4.20
C SER A 161 28.74 14.51 5.16
N TYR A 162 28.47 13.55 6.04
CA TYR A 162 29.45 13.04 7.00
C TYR A 162 30.70 12.46 6.31
N ARG A 163 30.52 11.73 5.21
CA ARG A 163 31.65 11.19 4.45
C ARG A 163 32.42 12.29 3.73
N SER A 164 31.70 13.23 3.09
CA SER A 164 32.34 14.37 2.42
C SER A 164 33.13 15.26 3.39
N ASP A 165 32.60 15.50 4.59
CA ASP A 165 33.27 16.31 5.59
C ASP A 165 34.46 15.58 6.23
N MET A 166 34.39 14.26 6.38
CA MET A 166 35.53 13.43 6.75
C MET A 166 36.63 13.51 5.68
N ASP A 167 36.28 13.39 4.41
CA ASP A 167 37.25 13.44 3.31
C ASP A 167 37.96 14.82 3.27
N LYS A 168 37.21 15.92 3.40
CA LYS A 168 37.80 17.28 3.52
C LYS A 168 38.74 17.41 4.73
N PHE A 169 38.38 16.83 5.87
CA PHE A 169 39.23 16.83 7.05
C PHE A 169 40.54 16.06 6.79
N MET A 170 40.48 14.91 6.12
CA MET A 170 41.66 14.13 5.74
C MET A 170 42.52 14.88 4.72
N ASP A 171 41.92 15.55 3.75
CA ASP A 171 42.63 16.36 2.74
C ASP A 171 43.41 17.50 3.40
N ARG A 172 42.81 18.20 4.36
CA ARG A 172 43.49 19.28 5.11
C ARG A 172 44.62 18.76 5.99
N LEU A 173 44.45 17.59 6.61
CA LEU A 173 45.52 16.92 7.34
C LEU A 173 46.68 16.52 6.43
N ASN A 174 46.37 16.04 5.22
CA ASN A 174 47.38 15.68 4.23
C ASN A 174 48.12 16.91 3.68
N ALA A 175 47.41 18.02 3.47
CA ALA A 175 47.97 19.31 3.05
C ALA A 175 48.79 20.00 4.15
N GLY A 176 48.63 19.59 5.41
CA GLY A 176 49.29 20.22 6.57
C GLY A 176 48.66 21.54 6.99
N GLU A 177 47.44 21.82 6.55
CA GLU A 177 46.69 23.05 6.82
C GLU A 177 45.68 22.90 7.98
N ALA A 178 45.57 21.70 8.54
CA ALA A 178 44.72 21.43 9.69
C ALA A 178 45.43 21.84 10.98
N ASP A 179 44.74 22.58 11.84
CA ASP A 179 45.25 23.00 13.15
C ASP A 179 44.86 22.00 14.25
N GLN A 180 45.61 22.01 15.37
CA GLN A 180 45.30 21.15 16.53
C GLN A 180 43.88 21.38 17.07
N ARG A 181 43.37 22.61 16.98
CA ARG A 181 41.98 22.93 17.36
C ARG A 181 40.95 22.23 16.48
N GLU A 182 41.25 22.01 15.20
CA GLU A 182 40.38 21.29 14.29
C GLU A 182 40.41 19.80 14.57
N VAL A 183 41.59 19.25 14.89
CA VAL A 183 41.75 17.87 15.33
C VAL A 183 40.95 17.61 16.60
N ASP A 184 41.06 18.47 17.61
CA ASP A 184 40.36 18.29 18.89
C ASP A 184 38.82 18.35 18.74
N ARG A 185 38.33 19.16 17.78
CA ARG A 185 36.89 19.27 17.46
C ARG A 185 36.37 18.13 16.57
N ALA A 186 37.24 17.43 15.85
CA ALA A 186 36.84 16.37 14.95
C ALA A 186 36.24 15.18 15.73
N PRO A 187 35.24 14.48 15.16
CA PRO A 187 34.72 13.23 15.72
C PRO A 187 35.86 12.23 16.03
N VAL A 188 35.75 11.53 17.17
CA VAL A 188 36.77 10.55 17.61
C VAL A 188 37.07 9.52 16.52
N ARG A 189 36.05 9.05 15.81
CA ARG A 189 36.19 8.10 14.70
C ARG A 189 37.05 8.64 13.56
N TRP A 190 36.95 9.93 13.23
CA TRP A 190 37.78 10.55 12.20
C TRP A 190 39.25 10.63 12.66
N ARG A 191 39.48 10.97 13.92
CA ARG A 191 40.82 11.02 14.50
C ARG A 191 41.49 9.65 14.56
N GLN A 192 40.73 8.60 14.88
CA GLN A 192 41.20 7.20 14.85
C GLN A 192 41.63 6.79 13.44
N VAL A 193 40.78 7.01 12.44
CA VAL A 193 41.12 6.73 11.04
C VAL A 193 42.34 7.53 10.58
N ALA A 194 42.44 8.81 10.96
CA ALA A 194 43.59 9.64 10.64
C ALA A 194 44.88 9.18 11.35
N ALA A 195 44.79 8.59 12.55
CA ALA A 195 45.90 7.99 13.25
C ALA A 195 46.35 6.66 12.60
N GLU A 196 45.40 5.84 12.16
CA GLU A 196 45.66 4.60 11.39
C GLU A 196 46.38 4.89 10.06
N ILE A 197 45.94 5.93 9.34
CA ILE A 197 46.58 6.39 8.10
C ILE A 197 47.95 7.06 8.38
N GLY A 198 48.19 7.50 9.63
CA GLY A 198 49.47 8.05 10.07
C GLY A 198 49.60 9.57 10.01
N TYR A 199 48.49 10.30 9.84
CA TYR A 199 48.46 11.77 9.95
C TYR A 199 48.52 12.24 11.41
N LEU A 200 47.91 11.49 12.31
CA LEU A 200 47.87 11.80 13.74
C LEU A 200 48.68 10.77 14.56
N ARG A 201 49.14 11.19 15.74
CA ARG A 201 49.67 10.31 16.79
C ARG A 201 48.63 10.23 17.91
N ASP A 202 48.18 9.00 18.19
CA ASP A 202 47.37 8.71 19.36
C ASP A 202 48.22 8.81 20.63
N MET A 203 47.77 9.59 21.60
CA MET A 203 48.41 9.80 22.90
C MET A 203 47.62 9.11 24.04
N GLY A 204 46.56 8.37 23.72
CA GLY A 204 45.62 7.80 24.68
C GLY A 204 44.60 8.82 25.22
N ASN A 205 43.58 8.33 25.93
CA ASN A 205 42.49 9.15 26.49
C ASN A 205 41.80 10.07 25.46
N GLU A 206 41.53 9.55 24.26
CA GLU A 206 40.92 10.29 23.13
C GLU A 206 41.71 11.54 22.68
N ARG A 207 43.00 11.63 23.03
CA ARG A 207 43.86 12.76 22.68
C ARG A 207 44.75 12.41 21.49
N PHE A 208 44.67 13.21 20.44
CA PHE A 208 45.40 13.00 19.18
C PHE A 208 46.21 14.24 18.85
N VAL A 209 47.46 14.07 18.42
CA VAL A 209 48.34 15.18 18.05
C VAL A 209 48.77 15.04 16.59
N ILE A 210 48.81 16.15 15.85
CA ILE A 210 49.29 16.15 14.47
C ILE A 210 50.74 15.68 14.44
N ARG A 211 51.04 14.66 13.63
CA ARG A 211 52.44 14.30 13.39
C ARG A 211 53.08 15.40 12.55
N GLN A 212 54.05 16.11 13.13
CA GLN A 212 54.94 16.94 12.32
C GLN A 212 55.63 16.03 11.30
N ARG A 213 55.29 16.18 10.02
CA ARG A 213 56.15 15.67 8.96
C ARG A 213 57.49 16.35 9.16
N ARG A 214 58.58 15.59 9.21
CA ARG A 214 59.92 16.18 9.05
C ARG A 214 59.84 17.01 7.80
N SER A 215 59.91 18.33 7.94
CA SER A 215 60.19 19.21 6.84
C SER A 215 61.44 18.65 6.18
N THR A 216 61.29 18.14 4.96
CA THR A 216 62.42 18.08 4.04
C THR A 216 62.85 19.52 3.93
N ILE A 217 63.89 19.87 4.69
CA ILE A 217 64.57 21.16 4.58
C ILE A 217 64.96 21.25 3.12
N ALA A 218 64.25 22.10 2.38
CA ALA A 218 64.74 22.64 1.13
C ALA A 218 66.01 23.41 1.48
N GLY A 219 67.17 22.84 1.17
CA GLY A 219 68.45 23.40 1.55
C GLY A 219 69.59 22.49 1.13
N LEU A 220 69.85 22.44 -0.18
CA LEU A 220 71.16 22.64 -0.84
C LEU A 220 70.99 22.53 -2.35
#